data_AF-Q4R437-F1
#
_entry.id   AF-Q4R437-F1
#
_cell.length_a   1.000
_cell.length_b   1.000
_cell.length_c   1.000
_cell.angle_alpha   90.00
_cell.angle_beta   90.00
_cell.angle_gamma   90.00
#
_symmetry.space_group_name_H-M   'P 1'
#
loop_
_entity.id
_entity.type
_entity.pdbx_description
1 polymer ?
#
loop_
_entity_poly.entity_id
_entity_poly.type
_entity_poly.pdbx_seq_one_letter_code
_entity_poly.pdbx_strand_id
1 'polypeptide(L)'
;MFAKGYGKNNEPLRGYILTFLIALGFILIAELNVIAPIISNFFLASYALINFSVFHASLAKSPGWRPAFKYYNMWISLLGAILCCIVMFVINWWAALLTYVIVLGLYIYVTYKKPDVNWGSSTQALTYLNALQHSIRLSGVEDHVKNFRPQCLVMTGAPNSRPALLHLVHDFTKNVGLMICGHVHMGPRRQAMKEMSIDQAKYQRWLIKNKMKAFYAPVHADDLREGAQYLMQAAGLGRMKPNTLVLGFKKDWLQADMRDVDMYINLFHDAFDIQYGVVVIRLKEGLDISHLQGQEELLSSQEKSPGTKDVVVSVEYSKKSDLDTSKPLSEKPVTHKVEEEDGKTATQPLLKKESKGPIVPLNVADYEEKMERL
;
A
#
# COMPACT_ATOMS: atom_id res chain seq x y z
N MET A 1 22.96 21.48 7.95
CA MET A 1 23.56 22.84 7.99
C MET A 1 23.93 23.28 9.40
N PHE A 2 23.03 23.16 10.38
CA PHE A 2 23.28 23.53 11.80
C PHE A 2 23.83 22.39 12.67
N ALA A 3 23.77 21.14 12.20
CA ALA A 3 24.28 19.96 12.92
C ALA A 3 25.79 19.70 12.74
N LYS A 4 26.54 20.60 12.10
CA LYS A 4 28.00 20.41 11.94
C LYS A 4 28.67 20.70 13.28
N GLY A 5 29.15 19.65 13.95
CA GLY A 5 29.90 19.75 15.19
C GLY A 5 31.31 20.30 14.96
N TYR A 6 31.81 21.07 15.92
CA TYR A 6 33.15 21.63 15.94
C TYR A 6 33.84 21.29 17.27
N GLY A 7 35.16 21.19 17.25
CA GLY A 7 35.96 20.86 18.43
C GLY A 7 35.91 19.38 18.83
N LYS A 8 36.53 19.06 19.98
CA LYS A 8 36.67 17.69 20.49
C LYS A 8 35.34 17.05 20.91
N ASN A 9 34.36 17.88 21.30
CA ASN A 9 33.06 17.44 21.82
C ASN A 9 31.93 17.50 20.77
N ASN A 10 32.24 17.76 19.49
CA ASN A 10 31.25 17.94 18.41
C ASN A 10 30.18 19.00 18.72
N GLU A 11 30.60 20.15 19.23
CA GLU A 11 29.67 21.20 19.64
C GLU A 11 29.05 21.91 18.43
N PRO A 12 27.72 22.08 18.38
CA PRO A 12 27.03 22.70 17.24
C PRO A 12 27.14 24.22 17.31
N LEU A 13 28.33 24.78 17.03
CA LEU A 13 28.59 26.23 17.10
C LEU A 13 27.59 27.07 16.31
N ARG A 14 27.18 26.61 15.12
CA ARG A 14 26.17 27.28 14.28
C ARG A 14 24.79 27.31 14.93
N GLY A 15 24.46 26.28 15.73
CA GLY A 15 23.26 26.23 16.54
C GLY A 15 23.29 27.26 17.66
N TYR A 16 24.43 27.37 18.37
CA TYR A 16 24.60 28.38 19.43
C TYR A 16 24.47 29.81 18.92
N ILE A 17 25.07 30.12 17.76
CA ILE A 17 24.94 31.44 17.13
C ILE A 17 23.47 31.74 16.80
N LEU A 18 22.73 30.76 16.26
CA LEU A 18 21.31 30.94 15.96
C LEU A 18 20.48 31.17 17.24
N THR A 19 20.69 30.38 18.29
CA THR A 19 20.00 30.58 19.56
C THR A 19 20.33 31.92 20.21
N PHE A 20 21.58 32.37 20.10
CA PHE A 20 22.01 33.67 20.60
C PHE A 20 21.28 34.82 19.88
N LEU A 21 21.19 34.78 18.55
CA LEU A 21 20.48 35.79 17.77
C LEU A 21 18.98 35.84 18.09
N ILE A 22 18.35 34.66 18.24
CA ILE A 22 16.93 34.57 18.62
C ILE A 22 16.72 35.14 20.03
N ALA A 23 17.55 34.72 21.00
CA ALA A 23 17.46 35.20 22.38
C ALA A 23 17.69 36.72 22.49
N LEU A 24 18.70 37.24 21.77
CA LEU A 24 18.97 38.67 21.70
C LEU A 24 17.77 39.44 21.15
N GLY A 25 17.11 38.92 20.11
CA GLY A 25 15.87 39.50 19.57
C GLY A 25 14.75 39.64 20.60
N PHE A 26 14.55 38.63 21.46
CA PHE A 26 13.58 38.71 22.55
C PHE A 26 14.01 39.65 23.67
N ILE A 27 15.31 39.71 24.01
CA ILE A 27 15.83 40.61 25.05
C ILE A 27 15.62 42.08 24.65
N LEU A 28 15.78 42.42 23.36
CA LEU A 28 15.60 43.78 22.86
C LEU A 28 14.16 44.32 23.00
N ILE A 29 13.16 43.45 23.14
CA ILE A 29 11.77 43.86 23.40
C ILE A 29 11.66 44.50 24.79
N ALA A 30 12.52 44.10 25.74
CA ALA A 30 12.63 44.63 27.11
C ALA A 30 11.32 44.67 27.92
N GLU A 31 10.28 43.93 27.50
CA GLU A 31 8.97 43.90 28.13
C GLU A 31 8.54 42.46 28.43
N LEU A 32 8.62 42.08 29.70
CA LEU A 32 8.33 40.71 30.14
C LEU A 32 6.88 40.29 29.85
N ASN A 33 5.93 41.22 29.95
CA ASN A 33 4.50 40.97 29.75
C ASN A 33 4.15 40.60 28.30
N VAL A 34 4.97 41.03 27.33
CA VAL A 34 4.80 40.66 25.91
C VAL A 34 5.48 39.31 25.62
N ILE A 35 6.62 39.05 26.25
CA ILE A 35 7.41 37.84 26.02
C ILE A 35 6.74 36.60 26.65
N ALA A 36 6.19 36.74 27.86
CA ALA A 36 5.66 35.60 28.61
C ALA A 36 4.55 34.83 27.86
N PRO A 37 3.50 35.46 27.28
CA PRO A 37 2.48 34.75 26.51
C PRO A 37 3.03 34.03 25.27
N ILE A 38 4.04 34.58 24.60
CA ILE A 38 4.67 33.98 23.42
C ILE A 38 5.37 32.68 23.80
N ILE A 39 6.20 32.72 24.84
CA ILE A 39 6.92 31.55 25.34
C ILE A 39 5.94 30.48 25.85
N SER A 40 4.94 30.88 26.64
CA SER A 40 3.91 29.97 27.14
C SER A 40 3.16 29.25 26.01
N ASN A 41 2.83 29.94 24.91
CA ASN A 41 2.19 29.32 23.76
C ASN A 41 3.07 28.29 23.04
N PHE A 42 4.37 28.56 22.90
CA PHE A 42 5.30 27.57 22.32
C PHE A 42 5.46 26.32 23.21
N PHE A 43 5.53 26.48 24.53
CA PHE A 43 5.58 25.34 25.45
C PHE A 43 4.28 24.55 25.45
N LEU A 44 3.12 25.21 25.49
CA LEU A 44 1.82 24.52 25.40
C LEU A 44 1.65 23.78 24.07
N ALA A 45 2.12 24.35 22.96
CA ALA A 45 2.10 23.67 21.67
C ALA A 45 2.95 22.39 21.70
N SER A 46 4.13 22.45 22.32
CA SER A 46 4.99 21.27 22.49
C SER A 46 4.31 20.18 23.34
N TYR A 47 3.64 20.57 24.44
CA TYR A 47 2.89 19.64 25.28
C TYR A 47 1.66 19.07 24.58
N ALA A 48 0.94 19.87 23.80
CA ALA A 48 -0.18 19.41 22.98
C ALA A 48 0.29 18.37 21.95
N LEU A 49 1.41 18.65 21.26
CA LEU A 49 1.98 17.74 20.27
C LEU A 49 2.46 16.43 20.88
N ILE A 50 3.12 16.47 22.04
CA ILE A 50 3.56 15.25 22.74
C ILE A 50 2.36 14.40 23.14
N ASN A 51 1.35 15.01 23.77
CA ASN A 51 0.14 14.32 24.19
C ASN A 51 -0.64 13.73 22.99
N PHE A 52 -0.80 14.51 21.93
CA PHE A 52 -1.44 14.03 20.70
C PHE A 52 -0.66 12.90 20.03
N SER A 53 0.67 12.99 19.98
CA SER A 53 1.53 11.96 19.38
C SER A 53 1.41 10.63 20.13
N VAL A 54 1.40 10.68 21.46
CA VAL A 54 1.25 9.53 22.34
C VAL A 54 -0.15 8.91 22.22
N PHE A 55 -1.20 9.73 22.17
CA PHE A 55 -2.56 9.26 21.87
C PHE A 55 -2.65 8.57 20.50
N HIS A 56 -2.13 9.21 19.45
CA HIS A 56 -2.18 8.71 18.09
C HIS A 56 -1.38 7.39 17.93
N ALA A 57 -0.21 7.29 18.58
CA ALA A 57 0.59 6.06 18.58
C ALA A 57 -0.13 4.88 19.25
N SER A 58 -0.81 5.14 20.37
CA SER A 58 -1.66 4.16 21.07
C SER A 58 -2.86 3.73 20.21
N LEU A 59 -3.56 4.68 19.61
CA LEU A 59 -4.71 4.42 18.75
C LEU A 59 -4.31 3.59 17.51
N ALA A 60 -3.16 3.92 16.93
CA ALA A 60 -2.61 3.22 15.77
C ALA A 60 -2.01 1.84 16.10
N LYS A 61 -1.95 1.45 17.39
CA LYS A 61 -1.31 0.22 17.88
C LYS A 61 0.07 0.01 17.23
N SER A 62 0.88 1.07 17.21
CA SER A 62 2.21 1.03 16.59
C SER A 62 3.10 -0.05 17.26
N PRO A 63 3.78 -0.95 16.52
CA PRO A 63 4.52 -2.08 17.09
C PRO A 63 5.55 -1.71 18.17
N GLY A 64 6.20 -0.56 18.02
CA GLY A 64 7.19 -0.03 18.96
C GLY A 64 6.60 0.71 20.17
N TRP A 65 5.28 0.93 20.20
CA TRP A 65 4.60 1.65 21.27
C TRP A 65 3.98 0.68 22.28
N ARG A 66 4.68 0.45 23.40
CA ARG A 66 4.26 -0.42 24.52
C ARG A 66 4.46 0.31 25.86
N PRO A 67 3.58 1.25 26.22
CA PRO A 67 3.72 1.99 27.46
C PRO A 67 3.56 1.04 28.66
N ALA A 68 4.65 0.78 29.38
CA ALA A 68 4.66 -0.09 30.56
C ALA A 68 4.21 0.63 31.85
N PHE A 69 3.90 1.92 31.77
CA PHE A 69 3.55 2.73 32.94
C PHE A 69 2.12 2.47 33.39
N LYS A 70 1.94 2.10 34.67
CA LYS A 70 0.66 1.65 35.25
C LYS A 70 -0.51 2.64 35.11
N TYR A 71 -0.24 3.94 35.20
CA TYR A 71 -1.28 4.98 35.15
C TYR A 71 -1.39 5.65 33.78
N TYR A 72 -0.76 5.08 32.75
CA TYR A 72 -0.90 5.58 31.39
C TYR A 72 -2.28 5.23 30.84
N ASN A 73 -2.99 6.22 30.29
CA ASN A 73 -4.21 6.01 29.53
C ASN A 73 -4.22 6.92 28.29
N MET A 74 -4.56 6.37 27.11
CA MET A 74 -4.57 7.14 25.87
C MET A 74 -5.56 8.31 25.90
N TRP A 75 -6.71 8.14 26.55
CA TRP A 75 -7.77 9.15 26.63
C TRP A 75 -7.37 10.32 27.53
N ILE A 76 -6.59 10.06 28.59
CA ILE A 76 -5.99 11.11 29.42
C ILE A 76 -5.02 11.96 28.59
N SER A 77 -4.25 11.32 27.71
CA SER A 77 -3.35 12.05 26.82
C SER A 77 -4.13 12.89 25.80
N LEU A 78 -5.23 12.38 25.22
CA LEU A 78 -6.10 13.17 24.36
C LEU A 78 -6.70 14.37 25.09
N LEU A 79 -7.18 14.16 26.32
CA LEU A 79 -7.72 15.23 27.16
C LEU A 79 -6.65 16.30 27.44
N GLY A 80 -5.42 15.89 27.77
CA GLY A 80 -4.29 16.79 27.97
C GLY A 80 -3.96 17.61 26.72
N ALA A 81 -3.98 17.00 25.54
CA ALA A 81 -3.79 17.72 24.28
C ALA A 81 -4.89 18.77 24.07
N ILE A 82 -6.16 18.40 24.21
CA ILE A 82 -7.31 19.31 24.05
C ILE A 82 -7.23 20.47 25.06
N LEU A 83 -6.88 20.18 26.31
CA LEU A 83 -6.74 21.19 27.35
C LEU A 83 -5.62 22.18 27.01
N CYS A 84 -4.46 21.71 26.56
CA CYS A 84 -3.38 22.58 26.09
C CYS A 84 -3.84 23.46 24.92
N CYS A 85 -4.57 22.91 23.95
CA CYS A 85 -5.11 23.67 22.82
C CYS A 85 -6.06 24.77 23.30
N ILE A 86 -6.99 24.46 24.22
CA ILE A 86 -7.95 25.43 24.77
C ILE A 86 -7.21 26.55 25.51
N VAL A 87 -6.26 26.21 26.39
CA VAL A 87 -5.51 27.21 27.16
C VAL A 87 -4.69 28.12 26.24
N MET A 88 -4.12 27.61 25.14
CA MET A 88 -3.44 28.46 24.15
C MET A 88 -4.37 29.54 23.58
N PHE A 89 -5.59 29.18 23.21
CA PHE A 89 -6.59 30.14 22.69
C PHE A 89 -7.04 31.15 23.75
N VAL A 90 -7.15 30.74 25.02
CA VAL A 90 -7.51 31.62 26.14
C VAL A 90 -6.41 32.63 26.44
N ILE A 91 -5.13 32.22 26.40
CA ILE A 91 -3.99 33.13 26.65
C ILE A 91 -3.91 34.19 25.56
N ASN A 92 -3.86 33.76 24.29
CA ASN A 92 -3.75 34.67 23.15
C ASN A 92 -4.19 33.97 21.86
N TRP A 93 -5.38 34.32 21.37
CA TRP A 93 -5.99 33.68 20.20
C TRP A 93 -5.22 33.89 18.88
N TRP A 94 -4.65 35.07 18.65
CA TRP A 94 -3.93 35.35 17.39
C TRP A 94 -2.56 34.68 17.37
N ALA A 95 -1.86 34.68 18.51
CA ALA A 95 -0.58 33.97 18.65
C ALA A 95 -0.78 32.45 18.57
N ALA A 96 -1.86 31.91 19.16
CA ALA A 96 -2.21 30.49 19.04
C ALA A 96 -2.45 30.09 17.58
N LEU A 97 -3.21 30.89 16.82
CA LEU A 97 -3.47 30.64 15.40
C LEU A 97 -2.15 30.64 14.60
N LEU A 98 -1.26 31.61 14.85
CA LEU A 98 0.06 31.65 14.22
C LEU A 98 0.89 30.39 14.52
N THR A 99 0.93 29.94 15.78
CA THR A 99 1.64 28.71 16.16
C THR A 99 1.05 27.49 15.47
N TYR A 100 -0.27 27.36 15.37
CA TYR A 100 -0.92 26.27 14.64
C TYR A 100 -0.56 26.27 13.16
N VAL A 101 -0.55 27.42 12.50
CA VAL A 101 -0.17 27.54 11.09
C VAL A 101 1.28 27.09 10.88
N ILE A 102 2.19 27.49 11.77
CA ILE A 102 3.61 27.07 11.70
C ILE A 102 3.74 25.56 11.89
N VAL A 103 3.08 25.00 12.91
CA VAL A 103 3.13 23.55 13.22
C VAL A 103 2.52 22.75 12.07
N LEU A 104 1.37 23.16 11.54
CA LEU A 104 0.71 22.52 10.40
C LEU A 104 1.57 22.62 9.14
N GLY A 105 2.18 23.78 8.87
CA GLY A 105 3.10 23.99 7.76
C GLY A 105 4.32 23.08 7.85
N LEU A 106 4.93 22.96 9.04
CA LEU A 106 6.03 22.02 9.29
C LEU A 106 5.59 20.56 9.12
N TYR A 107 4.41 20.20 9.63
CA TYR A 107 3.85 18.86 9.48
C TYR A 107 3.63 18.49 8.00
N ILE A 108 3.04 19.39 7.22
CA ILE A 108 2.84 19.23 5.77
C ILE A 108 4.18 19.14 5.06
N TYR A 109 5.13 20.02 5.39
CA TYR A 109 6.47 20.03 4.80
C TYR A 109 7.20 18.70 5.02
N VAL A 110 7.19 18.17 6.25
CA VAL A 110 7.79 16.86 6.56
C VAL A 110 7.07 15.73 5.81
N THR A 111 5.74 15.76 5.79
CA THR A 111 4.91 14.75 5.12
C THR A 111 5.11 14.75 3.60
N TYR A 112 5.33 15.91 2.99
CA TYR A 112 5.56 16.05 1.57
C TYR A 112 6.99 15.65 1.18
N LYS A 113 7.99 16.12 1.93
CA LYS A 113 9.40 15.85 1.62
C LYS A 113 9.79 14.38 1.82
N LYS A 114 9.03 13.63 2.66
CA LYS A 114 9.25 12.22 2.99
C LYS A 114 10.74 11.88 3.07
N PRO A 115 11.51 12.49 4.00
CA PRO A 115 12.92 12.19 4.11
C PRO A 115 13.11 10.68 4.29
N ASP A 116 14.12 10.11 3.62
CA ASP A 116 14.47 8.69 3.68
C ASP A 116 15.04 8.35 5.06
N VAL A 117 14.17 8.34 6.08
CA VAL A 117 14.49 8.01 7.45
C VAL A 117 13.64 6.84 7.90
N ASN A 118 14.30 5.79 8.38
CA ASN A 118 13.75 4.47 8.66
C ASN A 118 13.13 4.34 10.06
N TRP A 119 12.70 5.44 10.68
CA TRP A 119 12.20 5.46 12.07
C TRP A 119 10.91 4.66 12.32
N GLY A 120 10.34 4.01 11.30
CA GLY A 120 9.08 3.27 11.39
C GLY A 120 7.90 4.22 11.59
N SER A 121 7.04 4.37 10.58
CA SER A 121 5.89 5.26 10.72
C SER A 121 4.73 4.56 11.41
N SER A 122 4.10 5.20 12.40
CA SER A 122 2.83 4.73 12.98
C SER A 122 1.74 4.57 11.90
N THR A 123 1.81 5.33 10.81
CA THR A 123 0.89 5.17 9.67
C THR A 123 1.12 3.89 8.87
N GLN A 124 2.37 3.44 8.75
CA GLN A 124 2.70 2.15 8.09
C GLN A 124 2.21 0.99 8.94
N ALA A 125 2.43 1.06 10.26
CA ALA A 125 1.91 0.10 11.22
C ALA A 125 0.38 -0.03 11.16
N LEU A 126 -0.34 1.10 11.19
CA LEU A 126 -1.79 1.12 11.07
C LEU A 126 -2.27 0.55 9.73
N THR A 127 -1.58 0.86 8.63
CA THR A 127 -1.91 0.32 7.30
C THR A 127 -1.81 -1.20 7.29
N TYR A 128 -0.77 -1.77 7.89
CA TYR A 128 -0.60 -3.22 8.01
C TYR A 128 -1.73 -3.86 8.83
N LEU A 129 -2.03 -3.30 10.01
CA LEU A 129 -3.11 -3.80 10.86
C LEU A 129 -4.48 -3.74 10.17
N ASN A 130 -4.77 -2.63 9.49
CA ASN A 130 -5.99 -2.51 8.69
C ASN A 130 -6.02 -3.57 7.58
N ALA A 131 -4.95 -3.73 6.82
CA ALA A 131 -4.88 -4.74 5.76
C ALA A 131 -5.10 -6.17 6.29
N LEU A 132 -4.49 -6.51 7.43
CA LEU A 132 -4.66 -7.81 8.09
C LEU A 132 -6.11 -8.01 8.56
N GLN A 133 -6.67 -7.04 9.29
CA GLN A 133 -8.03 -7.12 9.82
C GLN A 133 -9.07 -7.21 8.70
N HIS A 134 -8.89 -6.44 7.63
CA HIS A 134 -9.76 -6.51 6.46
C HIS A 134 -9.63 -7.85 5.72
N SER A 135 -8.41 -8.41 5.61
CA SER A 135 -8.19 -9.73 5.00
C SER A 135 -8.84 -10.86 5.80
N ILE A 136 -8.75 -10.82 7.14
CA ILE A 136 -9.40 -11.80 8.02
C ILE A 136 -10.93 -11.68 7.93
N ARG A 137 -11.46 -10.45 7.95
CA ARG A 137 -12.91 -10.21 7.79
C ARG A 137 -13.42 -10.75 6.47
N LEU A 138 -12.66 -10.59 5.39
CA LEU A 138 -13.02 -11.13 4.08
C LEU A 138 -13.11 -12.66 4.11
N SER A 139 -12.28 -13.35 4.90
CA SER A 139 -12.35 -14.81 5.06
C SER A 139 -13.65 -15.32 5.67
N GLY A 140 -14.34 -14.50 6.47
CA GLY A 140 -15.64 -14.84 7.05
C GLY A 140 -16.85 -14.58 6.16
N VAL A 141 -16.67 -14.00 4.97
CA VAL A 141 -17.77 -13.72 4.03
C VAL A 141 -18.03 -14.94 3.15
N GLU A 142 -19.31 -15.31 2.99
CA GLU A 142 -19.72 -16.41 2.12
C GLU A 142 -19.59 -16.05 0.63
N ASP A 143 -19.25 -17.04 -0.18
CA ASP A 143 -19.16 -16.87 -1.63
C ASP A 143 -20.55 -16.78 -2.25
N HIS A 144 -20.78 -15.78 -3.10
CA HIS A 144 -21.98 -15.68 -3.90
C HIS A 144 -21.63 -15.48 -5.37
N VAL A 145 -22.30 -16.22 -6.26
CA VAL A 145 -22.07 -16.20 -7.71
C VAL A 145 -22.14 -14.80 -8.32
N LYS A 146 -22.97 -13.90 -7.77
CA LYS A 146 -23.09 -12.51 -8.23
C LYS A 146 -21.89 -11.62 -7.88
N ASN A 147 -21.10 -12.05 -6.90
CA ASN A 147 -19.92 -11.34 -6.42
C ASN A 147 -18.61 -11.93 -6.98
N PHE A 148 -18.70 -12.82 -7.97
CA PHE A 148 -17.52 -13.36 -8.63
C PHE A 148 -16.64 -12.23 -9.18
N ARG A 149 -15.33 -12.32 -8.88
CA ARG A 149 -14.32 -11.43 -9.43
C ARG A 149 -13.19 -12.28 -10.01
N PRO A 150 -12.68 -11.96 -11.22
CA PRO A 150 -11.49 -12.62 -11.72
C PRO A 150 -10.29 -12.20 -10.86
N GLN A 151 -9.66 -13.18 -10.21
CA GLN A 151 -8.43 -13.02 -9.45
C GLN A 151 -7.33 -13.71 -10.26
N CYS A 152 -6.50 -12.93 -10.95
CA CYS A 152 -5.63 -13.46 -12.00
C CYS A 152 -4.21 -13.67 -11.49
N LEU A 153 -3.72 -14.90 -11.67
CA LEU A 153 -2.30 -15.22 -11.64
C LEU A 153 -1.77 -15.14 -13.08
N VAL A 154 -0.95 -14.13 -13.36
CA VAL A 154 -0.41 -13.86 -14.68
C VAL A 154 1.04 -14.34 -14.73
N MET A 155 1.33 -15.30 -15.60
CA MET A 155 2.68 -15.81 -15.79
C MET A 155 3.46 -14.89 -16.73
N THR A 156 3.85 -13.73 -16.20
CA THR A 156 4.56 -12.68 -16.94
C THR A 156 6.05 -12.99 -17.11
N GLY A 157 6.62 -13.77 -16.19
CA GLY A 157 8.07 -13.73 -15.96
C GLY A 157 8.45 -12.37 -15.39
N ALA A 158 9.59 -11.82 -15.82
CA ALA A 158 9.95 -10.45 -15.51
C ALA A 158 8.87 -9.47 -16.04
N PRO A 159 8.21 -8.65 -15.20
CA PRO A 159 7.06 -7.83 -15.62
C PRO A 159 7.37 -6.79 -16.72
N ASN A 160 8.62 -6.41 -16.86
CA ASN A 160 9.14 -5.55 -17.93
C ASN A 160 9.26 -6.28 -19.27
N SER A 161 9.46 -7.59 -19.30
CA SER A 161 9.65 -8.36 -20.55
C SER A 161 8.37 -8.59 -21.35
N ARG A 162 7.19 -8.57 -20.71
CA ARG A 162 5.88 -8.86 -21.35
C ARG A 162 4.80 -7.85 -20.97
N PRO A 163 4.97 -6.54 -21.27
CA PRO A 163 4.05 -5.51 -20.82
C PRO A 163 2.67 -5.64 -21.47
N ALA A 164 2.56 -6.13 -22.70
CA ALA A 164 1.27 -6.29 -23.38
C ALA A 164 0.34 -7.28 -22.65
N LEU A 165 0.90 -8.37 -22.10
CA LEU A 165 0.16 -9.32 -21.26
C LEU A 165 -0.35 -8.63 -20.00
N LEU A 166 0.51 -7.86 -19.35
CA LEU A 166 0.22 -7.14 -18.12
C LEU A 166 -0.88 -6.08 -18.31
N HIS A 167 -0.79 -5.28 -19.38
CA HIS A 167 -1.77 -4.23 -19.70
C HIS A 167 -3.14 -4.83 -20.01
N LEU A 168 -3.20 -5.87 -20.85
CA LEU A 168 -4.48 -6.51 -21.18
C LEU A 168 -5.17 -7.07 -19.93
N VAL A 169 -4.39 -7.70 -19.02
CA VAL A 169 -4.95 -8.22 -17.77
C VAL A 169 -5.41 -7.11 -16.83
N HIS A 170 -4.64 -6.03 -16.75
CA HIS A 170 -5.02 -4.87 -15.98
C HIS A 170 -6.33 -4.24 -16.47
N ASP A 171 -6.51 -4.18 -17.79
CA ASP A 171 -7.70 -3.58 -18.41
C ASP A 171 -8.97 -4.38 -18.13
N PHE A 172 -8.92 -5.73 -18.13
CA PHE A 172 -10.11 -6.52 -17.81
C PHE A 172 -10.35 -6.67 -16.31
N THR A 173 -9.29 -6.69 -15.48
CA THR A 173 -9.46 -6.71 -14.02
C THR A 173 -9.95 -5.37 -13.48
N LYS A 174 -9.81 -4.26 -14.24
CA LYS A 174 -10.31 -2.90 -13.96
C LYS A 174 -9.99 -2.39 -12.55
N ASN A 175 -8.89 -2.83 -11.94
CA ASN A 175 -8.55 -2.54 -10.54
C ASN A 175 -9.55 -3.07 -9.50
N VAL A 176 -10.39 -4.01 -9.89
CA VAL A 176 -11.46 -4.60 -9.08
C VAL A 176 -11.09 -6.01 -8.64
N GLY A 177 -10.30 -6.72 -9.45
CA GLY A 177 -9.76 -8.06 -9.15
C GLY A 177 -8.34 -8.01 -8.59
N LEU A 178 -7.96 -9.08 -7.88
CA LEU A 178 -6.57 -9.34 -7.52
C LEU A 178 -5.77 -9.70 -8.77
N MET A 179 -4.58 -9.12 -8.91
CA MET A 179 -3.65 -9.44 -9.98
C MET A 179 -2.29 -9.78 -9.37
N ILE A 180 -1.78 -10.98 -9.65
CA ILE A 180 -0.47 -11.46 -9.21
C ILE A 180 0.37 -11.76 -10.45
N CYS A 181 1.55 -11.14 -10.54
CA CYS A 181 2.53 -11.40 -11.58
C CYS A 181 3.49 -12.50 -11.09
N GLY A 182 3.31 -13.70 -11.63
CA GLY A 182 4.15 -14.86 -11.37
C GLY A 182 5.42 -14.84 -12.20
N HIS A 183 6.56 -15.07 -11.54
CA HIS A 183 7.86 -15.25 -12.19
C HIS A 183 8.57 -16.48 -11.63
N VAL A 184 8.83 -17.47 -12.50
CA VAL A 184 9.58 -18.68 -12.13
C VAL A 184 11.04 -18.50 -12.51
N HIS A 185 11.92 -18.45 -11.51
CA HIS A 185 13.37 -18.41 -11.68
C HIS A 185 13.92 -19.84 -11.79
N MET A 186 14.33 -20.19 -13.00
CA MET A 186 14.97 -21.47 -13.32
C MET A 186 16.48 -21.35 -13.17
N GLY A 187 17.15 -22.42 -12.75
CA GLY A 187 18.61 -22.48 -12.64
C GLY A 187 19.11 -22.73 -11.21
N PRO A 188 20.42 -22.60 -10.94
CA PRO A 188 21.00 -23.01 -9.66
C PRO A 188 20.40 -22.24 -8.47
N ARG A 189 19.82 -22.97 -7.51
CA ARG A 189 19.11 -22.44 -6.33
C ARG A 189 19.79 -21.26 -5.64
N ARG A 190 21.12 -21.34 -5.44
CA ARG A 190 21.87 -20.29 -4.73
C ARG A 190 21.86 -18.94 -5.47
N GLN A 191 21.93 -18.96 -6.80
CA GLN A 191 21.89 -17.74 -7.62
C GLN A 191 20.45 -17.23 -7.71
N ALA A 192 19.50 -18.12 -8.02
CA ALA A 192 18.09 -17.79 -8.13
C ALA A 192 17.52 -17.15 -6.85
N MET A 193 17.86 -17.67 -5.66
CA MET A 193 17.41 -17.09 -4.39
C MET A 193 17.94 -15.67 -4.14
N LYS A 194 19.18 -15.39 -4.57
CA LYS A 194 19.77 -14.06 -4.45
C LYS A 194 19.09 -13.08 -5.40
N GLU A 195 18.93 -13.47 -6.67
CA GLU A 195 18.25 -12.68 -7.70
C GLU A 195 16.80 -12.38 -7.30
N MET A 196 16.06 -13.41 -6.85
CA MET A 196 14.68 -13.28 -6.39
C MET A 196 14.49 -12.19 -5.33
N SER A 197 15.41 -12.11 -4.36
CA SER A 197 15.33 -11.10 -3.29
C SER A 197 15.52 -9.66 -3.80
N ILE A 198 16.36 -9.47 -4.81
CA ILE A 198 16.65 -8.17 -5.43
C ILE A 198 15.48 -7.79 -6.36
N ASP A 199 15.04 -8.75 -7.17
CA ASP A 199 13.99 -8.60 -8.15
C ASP A 199 12.63 -8.33 -7.50
N GLN A 200 12.37 -8.89 -6.31
CA GLN A 200 11.16 -8.61 -5.54
C GLN A 200 10.92 -7.11 -5.38
N ALA A 201 11.92 -6.39 -4.89
CA ALA A 201 11.81 -4.96 -4.67
C ALA A 201 11.91 -4.17 -5.99
N LYS A 202 12.74 -4.61 -6.95
CA LYS A 202 12.91 -3.96 -8.26
C LYS A 202 11.59 -3.95 -9.03
N TYR A 203 10.98 -5.10 -9.24
CA TYR A 203 9.78 -5.24 -10.05
C TYR A 203 8.52 -4.74 -9.35
N GLN A 204 8.41 -4.90 -8.03
CA GLN A 204 7.28 -4.30 -7.30
C GLN A 204 7.28 -2.75 -7.43
N ARG A 205 8.46 -2.11 -7.38
CA ARG A 205 8.57 -0.66 -7.64
C ARG A 205 8.24 -0.30 -9.08
N TRP A 206 8.66 -1.11 -10.05
CA TRP A 206 8.34 -0.89 -11.47
C TRP A 206 6.83 -0.94 -11.72
N LEU A 207 6.13 -1.92 -11.14
CA LEU A 207 4.67 -2.03 -11.21
C LEU A 207 3.98 -0.79 -10.64
N ILE A 208 4.42 -0.34 -9.45
CA ILE A 208 3.89 0.87 -8.80
C ILE A 208 4.15 2.12 -9.66
N LYS A 209 5.37 2.26 -10.22
CA LYS A 209 5.75 3.39 -11.09
C LYS A 209 4.86 3.47 -12.34
N ASN A 210 4.53 2.32 -12.91
CA ASN A 210 3.67 2.22 -14.09
C ASN A 210 2.17 2.21 -13.77
N LYS A 211 1.78 2.50 -12.51
CA LYS A 211 0.39 2.53 -12.03
C LYS A 211 -0.36 1.20 -12.17
N MET A 212 0.37 0.09 -12.18
CA MET A 212 -0.20 -1.27 -12.26
C MET A 212 -0.53 -1.76 -10.85
N LYS A 213 -1.81 -2.02 -10.58
CA LYS A 213 -2.26 -2.59 -9.29
C LYS A 213 -2.09 -4.11 -9.27
N ALA A 214 -0.84 -4.55 -9.22
CA ALA A 214 -0.48 -5.97 -9.16
C ALA A 214 0.59 -6.24 -8.10
N PHE A 215 0.59 -7.47 -7.59
CA PHE A 215 1.64 -7.99 -6.70
C PHE A 215 2.63 -8.81 -7.50
N TYR A 216 3.92 -8.66 -7.23
CA TYR A 216 4.94 -9.52 -7.82
C TYR A 216 5.23 -10.72 -6.92
N ALA A 217 5.18 -11.93 -7.49
CA ALA A 217 5.38 -13.20 -6.80
C ALA A 217 6.41 -14.06 -7.55
N PRO A 218 7.69 -13.99 -7.15
CA PRO A 218 8.74 -14.83 -7.70
C PRO A 218 8.82 -16.16 -6.95
N VAL A 219 9.11 -17.22 -7.68
CA VAL A 219 9.32 -18.57 -7.14
C VAL A 219 10.52 -19.18 -7.83
N HIS A 220 11.29 -19.99 -7.10
CA HIS A 220 12.34 -20.80 -7.68
C HIS A 220 11.83 -22.23 -7.85
N ALA A 221 12.01 -22.78 -9.05
CA ALA A 221 11.75 -24.17 -9.39
C ALA A 221 12.70 -24.60 -10.51
N ASP A 222 12.87 -25.90 -10.69
CA ASP A 222 13.70 -26.42 -11.77
C ASP A 222 13.01 -26.26 -13.13
N ASP A 223 11.68 -26.42 -13.14
CA ASP A 223 10.83 -26.33 -14.33
C ASP A 223 9.70 -25.30 -14.21
N LEU A 224 9.20 -24.82 -15.36
CA LEU A 224 8.09 -23.85 -15.41
C LEU A 224 6.82 -24.41 -14.76
N ARG A 225 6.52 -25.68 -15.04
CA ARG A 225 5.31 -26.36 -14.56
C ARG A 225 5.29 -26.44 -13.05
N GLU A 226 6.37 -26.92 -12.44
CA GLU A 226 6.51 -27.03 -10.98
C GLU A 226 6.42 -25.65 -10.30
N GLY A 227 7.14 -24.64 -10.83
CA GLY A 227 7.06 -23.28 -10.28
C GLY A 227 5.67 -22.66 -10.38
N ALA A 228 4.94 -22.96 -11.45
CA ALA A 228 3.56 -22.51 -11.61
C ALA A 228 2.59 -23.28 -10.68
N GLN A 229 2.82 -24.57 -10.42
CA GLN A 229 2.05 -25.33 -9.42
C GLN A 229 2.20 -24.72 -8.02
N TYR A 230 3.43 -24.33 -7.62
CA TYR A 230 3.65 -23.61 -6.37
C TYR A 230 2.86 -22.31 -6.29
N LEU A 231 2.82 -21.53 -7.37
CA LEU A 231 2.03 -20.31 -7.42
C LEU A 231 0.52 -20.58 -7.38
N MET A 232 0.01 -21.60 -8.10
CA MET A 232 -1.42 -21.91 -8.10
C MET A 232 -1.92 -22.41 -6.74
N GLN A 233 -1.07 -23.10 -5.96
CA GLN A 233 -1.48 -23.67 -4.68
C GLN A 233 -1.21 -22.73 -3.49
N ALA A 234 -0.14 -21.95 -3.54
CA ALA A 234 0.35 -21.17 -2.39
C ALA A 234 0.27 -19.64 -2.57
N ALA A 235 -0.10 -19.11 -3.75
CA ALA A 235 -0.22 -17.67 -3.91
C ALA A 235 -1.50 -17.12 -3.26
N GLY A 236 -1.36 -15.95 -2.63
CA GLY A 236 -2.46 -15.22 -2.00
C GLY A 236 -2.55 -15.38 -0.48
N LEU A 237 -3.58 -14.77 0.12
CA LEU A 237 -3.83 -14.81 1.56
C LEU A 237 -5.34 -14.90 1.83
N GLY A 238 -5.76 -15.99 2.50
CA GLY A 238 -7.18 -16.22 2.81
C GLY A 238 -8.04 -16.27 1.54
N ARG A 239 -9.01 -15.36 1.42
CA ARG A 239 -9.89 -15.22 0.24
C ARG A 239 -9.28 -14.40 -0.91
N MET A 240 -8.17 -13.71 -0.66
CA MET A 240 -7.41 -12.98 -1.68
C MET A 240 -6.43 -13.94 -2.34
N LYS A 241 -6.94 -14.88 -3.14
CA LYS A 241 -6.15 -15.91 -3.84
C LYS A 241 -6.56 -16.00 -5.31
N PRO A 242 -5.62 -16.27 -6.23
CA PRO A 242 -5.97 -16.35 -7.63
C PRO A 242 -6.95 -17.49 -7.90
N ASN A 243 -7.79 -17.32 -8.92
CA ASN A 243 -8.74 -18.30 -9.42
C ASN A 243 -8.66 -18.49 -10.95
N THR A 244 -7.87 -17.64 -11.62
CA THR A 244 -7.71 -17.67 -13.07
C THR A 244 -6.22 -17.59 -13.40
N LEU A 245 -5.69 -18.59 -14.10
CA LEU A 245 -4.34 -18.61 -14.63
C LEU A 245 -4.33 -17.94 -16.01
N VAL A 246 -3.46 -16.93 -16.17
CA VAL A 246 -3.30 -16.20 -17.42
C VAL A 246 -1.89 -16.44 -17.97
N LEU A 247 -1.82 -16.95 -19.20
CA LEU A 247 -0.59 -17.34 -19.87
C LEU A 247 -0.47 -16.66 -21.23
N GLY A 248 0.77 -16.39 -21.64
CA GLY A 248 1.07 -16.08 -23.03
C GLY A 248 1.12 -17.34 -23.89
N PHE A 249 0.66 -17.26 -25.13
CA PHE A 249 0.77 -18.36 -26.09
C PHE A 249 2.22 -18.60 -26.50
N LYS A 250 2.70 -19.84 -26.35
CA LYS A 250 4.05 -20.26 -26.80
C LYS A 250 4.09 -20.36 -28.32
N LYS A 251 4.60 -19.33 -29.01
CA LYS A 251 4.63 -19.24 -30.49
C LYS A 251 5.71 -20.12 -31.11
N ASP A 252 6.81 -20.31 -30.41
CA ASP A 252 8.00 -21.06 -30.79
C ASP A 252 7.87 -22.58 -30.58
N TRP A 253 6.66 -23.09 -30.38
CA TRP A 253 6.40 -24.52 -30.08
C TRP A 253 6.91 -25.49 -31.15
N LEU A 254 7.03 -25.06 -32.41
CA LEU A 254 7.59 -25.87 -33.51
C LEU A 254 9.13 -25.96 -33.47
N GLN A 255 9.80 -25.00 -32.83
CA GLN A 255 11.25 -24.86 -32.79
C GLN A 255 11.84 -25.23 -31.43
N ALA A 256 11.04 -25.13 -30.36
CA ALA A 256 11.43 -25.46 -29.00
C ALA A 256 11.55 -26.98 -28.78
N ASP A 257 12.20 -27.38 -27.67
CA ASP A 257 12.23 -28.77 -27.26
C ASP A 257 10.80 -29.26 -26.98
N MET A 258 10.49 -30.49 -27.40
CA MET A 258 9.19 -31.12 -27.17
C MET A 258 8.87 -31.23 -25.68
N ARG A 259 9.91 -31.32 -24.83
CA ARG A 259 9.75 -31.27 -23.37
C ARG A 259 9.11 -29.97 -22.88
N ASP A 260 9.50 -28.82 -23.44
CA ASP A 260 8.93 -27.52 -23.04
C ASP A 260 7.46 -27.40 -23.45
N VAL A 261 7.11 -27.97 -24.61
CA VAL A 261 5.73 -28.00 -25.10
C VAL A 261 4.88 -28.90 -24.21
N ASP A 262 5.39 -30.08 -23.85
CA ASP A 262 4.72 -31.00 -22.93
C ASP A 262 4.49 -30.33 -21.56
N MET A 263 5.51 -29.66 -21.00
CA MET A 263 5.36 -28.88 -19.76
C MET A 263 4.30 -27.79 -19.86
N TYR A 264 4.24 -27.06 -20.99
CA TYR A 264 3.26 -26.00 -21.21
C TYR A 264 1.82 -26.52 -21.31
N ILE A 265 1.61 -27.66 -21.97
CA ILE A 265 0.28 -28.29 -22.07
C ILE A 265 -0.13 -28.87 -20.72
N ASN A 266 0.79 -29.55 -20.03
CA ASN A 266 0.51 -30.14 -18.73
C ASN A 266 0.22 -29.09 -17.66
N LEU A 267 0.76 -27.87 -17.80
CA LEU A 267 0.38 -26.74 -16.95
C LEU A 267 -1.13 -26.41 -17.06
N PHE A 268 -1.74 -26.56 -18.24
CA PHE A 268 -3.18 -26.36 -18.38
C PHE A 268 -3.98 -27.45 -17.68
N HIS A 269 -3.54 -28.70 -17.78
CA HIS A 269 -4.16 -29.81 -17.06
C HIS A 269 -4.11 -29.59 -15.55
N ASP A 270 -2.94 -29.21 -15.02
CA ASP A 270 -2.79 -28.91 -13.59
C ASP A 270 -3.70 -27.75 -13.15
N ALA A 271 -3.85 -26.71 -13.99
CA ALA A 271 -4.74 -25.60 -13.69
C ALA A 271 -6.21 -26.04 -13.62
N PHE A 272 -6.66 -26.90 -14.54
CA PHE A 272 -8.02 -27.44 -14.52
C PHE A 272 -8.26 -28.37 -13.34
N ASP A 273 -7.27 -29.18 -12.94
CA ASP A 273 -7.35 -30.05 -11.77
C ASP A 273 -7.53 -29.26 -10.46
N ILE A 274 -6.92 -28.07 -10.37
CA ILE A 274 -7.06 -27.15 -9.22
C ILE A 274 -8.32 -26.24 -9.38
N GLN A 275 -9.15 -26.47 -10.39
CA GLN A 275 -10.37 -25.70 -10.69
C GLN A 275 -10.11 -24.23 -11.02
N TYR A 276 -8.97 -23.91 -11.64
CA TYR A 276 -8.68 -22.58 -12.14
C TYR A 276 -9.34 -22.36 -13.51
N GLY A 277 -9.77 -21.13 -13.77
CA GLY A 277 -10.01 -20.67 -15.14
C GLY A 277 -8.68 -20.51 -15.87
N VAL A 278 -8.59 -20.88 -17.14
CA VAL A 278 -7.38 -20.71 -17.95
C VAL A 278 -7.64 -19.68 -19.05
N VAL A 279 -6.76 -18.69 -19.17
CA VAL A 279 -6.79 -17.67 -20.23
C VAL A 279 -5.45 -17.68 -20.95
N VAL A 280 -5.50 -17.89 -22.26
CA VAL A 280 -4.30 -17.87 -23.12
C VAL A 280 -4.38 -16.68 -24.07
N ILE A 281 -3.39 -15.80 -24.00
CA ILE A 281 -3.31 -14.59 -24.81
C ILE A 281 -2.29 -14.80 -25.93
N ARG A 282 -2.71 -14.57 -27.17
CA ARG A 282 -1.86 -14.69 -28.36
C ARG A 282 -1.86 -13.38 -29.15
N LEU A 283 -0.66 -12.84 -29.37
CA LEU A 283 -0.42 -11.75 -30.32
C LEU A 283 0.26 -12.32 -31.57
N LYS A 284 0.11 -11.63 -32.71
CA LYS A 284 0.70 -12.07 -33.99
C LYS A 284 2.22 -12.06 -33.92
N GLU A 285 2.80 -11.03 -33.31
CA GLU A 285 4.23 -10.76 -33.25
C GLU A 285 4.91 -11.60 -32.16
N GLY A 286 4.24 -11.76 -31.02
CA GLY A 286 4.76 -12.39 -29.80
C GLY A 286 4.46 -11.50 -28.59
N LEU A 287 4.78 -11.97 -27.38
CA LEU A 287 4.60 -11.19 -26.14
C LEU A 287 5.91 -10.75 -25.50
N ASP A 288 7.02 -11.38 -25.89
CA ASP A 288 8.33 -11.21 -25.29
C ASP A 288 9.13 -10.10 -25.99
N ILE A 289 9.52 -9.08 -25.24
CA ILE A 289 10.33 -7.95 -25.72
C ILE A 289 11.69 -7.86 -25.00
N SER A 290 12.13 -8.93 -24.34
CA SER A 290 13.38 -8.95 -23.56
C SER A 290 14.61 -8.48 -24.38
N HIS A 291 14.63 -8.78 -25.68
CA HIS A 291 15.71 -8.39 -26.59
C HIS A 291 15.88 -6.86 -26.74
N LEU A 292 14.80 -6.09 -26.66
CA LEU A 292 14.86 -4.63 -26.80
C LEU A 292 15.38 -3.96 -25.53
N GLN A 293 15.09 -4.54 -24.36
CA GLN A 293 15.51 -3.98 -23.07
C GLN A 293 16.97 -4.24 -22.74
N GLY A 294 17.50 -5.42 -23.09
CA GLY A 294 18.93 -5.68 -22.94
C GLY A 294 19.78 -4.65 -23.70
N GLN A 295 19.27 -4.15 -24.82
CA GLN A 295 19.93 -3.12 -25.61
C GLN A 295 19.87 -1.73 -24.95
N GLU A 296 18.74 -1.34 -24.34
CA GLU A 296 18.64 -0.09 -23.56
C GLU A 296 19.47 -0.11 -22.27
N GLU A 297 19.49 -1.24 -21.53
CA GLU A 297 20.33 -1.37 -20.34
C GLU A 297 21.83 -1.33 -20.71
N LEU A 298 22.24 -1.96 -21.82
CA LEU A 298 23.62 -1.90 -22.32
C LEU A 298 24.01 -0.49 -22.80
N LEU A 299 23.12 0.23 -23.49
CA LEU A 299 23.35 1.61 -23.92
C LEU A 299 23.45 2.56 -22.71
N SER A 300 22.59 2.40 -21.70
CA SER A 300 22.65 3.19 -20.47
C SER A 300 23.87 2.87 -19.59
N SER A 301 24.44 1.66 -19.75
CA SER A 301 25.66 1.24 -19.05
C SER A 301 26.93 1.72 -19.77
N GLN A 302 26.91 1.83 -21.10
CA GLN A 302 28.01 2.42 -21.88
C GLN A 302 28.15 3.93 -21.69
N GLU A 303 27.07 4.64 -21.37
CA GLU A 303 27.13 6.07 -21.05
C GLU A 303 27.73 6.39 -19.66
N LYS A 304 28.04 5.38 -18.84
CA LYS A 304 28.61 5.59 -17.50
C LYS A 304 30.03 5.04 -17.34
N SER A 305 31.04 5.83 -17.70
CA SER A 305 32.35 5.91 -16.99
C SER A 305 33.18 7.13 -17.43
N PRO A 306 34.21 7.59 -16.68
CA PRO A 306 34.25 7.87 -15.24
C PRO A 306 34.58 9.37 -15.01
N GLY A 307 33.77 10.09 -14.24
CA GLY A 307 34.10 11.48 -13.93
C GLY A 307 33.03 12.23 -13.15
N THR A 308 33.34 12.47 -11.87
CA THR A 308 32.71 13.49 -11.00
C THR A 308 31.36 13.15 -10.36
N LYS A 309 31.48 12.64 -9.12
CA LYS A 309 30.61 12.82 -7.93
C LYS A 309 29.13 13.13 -8.16
N ASP A 310 28.31 12.20 -7.67
CA ASP A 310 26.85 12.22 -7.57
C ASP A 310 26.25 13.57 -7.17
N VAL A 311 25.57 14.21 -8.13
CA VAL A 311 24.48 15.15 -7.88
C VAL A 311 23.20 14.45 -8.31
N VAL A 312 22.48 13.88 -7.35
CA VAL A 312 21.13 13.37 -7.60
C VAL A 312 20.18 14.57 -7.65
N VAL A 313 19.83 14.94 -8.89
CA VAL A 313 18.80 15.92 -9.22
C VAL A 313 17.45 15.39 -8.75
N SER A 314 16.82 16.14 -7.85
CA SER A 314 15.43 15.95 -7.45
C SER A 314 14.55 16.56 -8.53
N VAL A 315 13.72 15.77 -9.22
CA VAL A 315 12.73 16.30 -10.17
C VAL A 315 11.36 16.33 -9.50
N GLU A 316 10.82 17.54 -9.50
CA GLU A 316 9.63 18.04 -8.82
C GLU A 316 8.36 17.72 -9.63
N TYR A 317 7.28 17.34 -8.95
CA TYR A 317 5.96 17.18 -9.55
C TYR A 317 5.29 18.56 -9.68
N SER A 318 5.08 19.05 -10.90
CA SER A 318 4.05 20.06 -11.17
C SER A 318 2.70 19.37 -11.36
N LYS A 319 1.77 19.58 -10.42
CA LYS A 319 0.33 19.35 -10.67
C LYS A 319 -0.24 20.62 -11.31
N LYS A 320 -0.54 20.56 -12.61
CA LYS A 320 -1.52 21.48 -13.22
C LYS A 320 -2.92 20.93 -12.94
N SER A 321 -3.76 21.81 -12.39
CA SER A 321 -5.19 21.66 -12.27
C SER A 321 -5.85 22.08 -13.58
N ASP A 322 -6.47 21.15 -14.29
CA ASP A 322 -7.45 21.50 -15.32
C ASP A 322 -8.84 21.28 -14.71
N LEU A 323 -9.48 22.42 -14.46
CA LEU A 323 -10.89 22.58 -14.15
C LEU A 323 -11.60 22.61 -15.49
N ASP A 324 -12.43 21.61 -15.80
CA ASP A 324 -13.36 21.74 -16.92
C ASP A 324 -14.78 21.32 -16.53
N THR A 325 -15.67 22.21 -16.93
CA THR A 325 -17.05 22.35 -16.48
C THR A 325 -17.95 21.53 -17.39
N SER A 326 -18.78 20.66 -16.84
CA SER A 326 -20.05 20.27 -17.50
C SER A 326 -21.13 19.95 -16.46
N LYS A 327 -22.20 20.74 -16.52
CA LYS A 327 -23.44 20.64 -15.73
C LYS A 327 -24.18 19.34 -16.02
N PRO A 328 -24.94 18.78 -15.06
CA PRO A 328 -26.15 18.02 -15.37
C PRO A 328 -27.40 18.91 -15.21
N LEU A 329 -28.24 18.82 -16.23
CA LEU A 329 -29.58 19.39 -16.34
C LEU A 329 -30.54 18.70 -15.37
N SER A 330 -31.54 19.44 -14.89
CA SER A 330 -32.55 19.00 -13.94
C SER A 330 -33.52 17.97 -14.53
N GLU A 331 -34.01 17.03 -13.73
CA GLU A 331 -35.36 16.48 -13.90
C GLU A 331 -35.94 15.99 -12.57
N LYS A 332 -37.20 16.36 -12.31
CA LYS A 332 -37.99 16.08 -11.11
C LYS A 332 -38.64 14.69 -11.18
N PRO A 333 -39.05 14.08 -10.05
CA PRO A 333 -39.79 12.83 -10.05
C PRO A 333 -41.30 13.06 -10.22
N VAL A 334 -41.96 12.20 -11.00
CA VAL A 334 -43.42 12.06 -11.02
C VAL A 334 -43.77 10.59 -10.74
N THR A 335 -44.54 10.39 -9.68
CA THR A 335 -45.30 9.20 -9.31
C THR A 335 -46.46 8.94 -10.27
N HIS A 336 -46.71 7.68 -10.64
CA HIS A 336 -48.08 7.13 -10.79
C HIS A 336 -48.07 5.60 -10.63
N LYS A 337 -49.02 5.11 -9.82
CA LYS A 337 -49.48 3.71 -9.69
C LYS A 337 -50.48 3.40 -10.81
N VAL A 338 -50.67 2.11 -11.16
CA VAL A 338 -51.94 1.32 -11.05
C VAL A 338 -51.97 0.11 -12.04
N GLU A 339 -52.40 -1.06 -11.49
CA GLU A 339 -53.01 -2.32 -12.05
C GLU A 339 -52.29 -3.13 -13.15
N GLU A 340 -52.01 -4.45 -13.05
CA GLU A 340 -52.74 -5.70 -12.69
C GLU A 340 -53.45 -6.38 -13.89
N GLU A 341 -52.89 -7.48 -14.43
CA GLU A 341 -53.59 -8.77 -14.74
C GLU A 341 -52.67 -9.82 -15.45
N ASP A 342 -52.52 -10.96 -14.75
CA ASP A 342 -52.63 -12.38 -15.13
C ASP A 342 -51.90 -13.10 -16.30
N GLY A 343 -51.43 -14.33 -16.00
CA GLY A 343 -51.29 -15.42 -17.00
C GLY A 343 -50.00 -16.28 -17.05
N LYS A 344 -49.96 -17.39 -16.26
CA LYS A 344 -49.56 -18.79 -16.63
C LYS A 344 -48.11 -19.07 -17.17
N THR A 345 -47.32 -20.11 -16.83
CA THR A 345 -47.35 -21.33 -15.97
C THR A 345 -45.89 -21.89 -15.84
N ALA A 346 -45.60 -22.61 -14.73
CA ALA A 346 -44.64 -23.71 -14.46
C ALA A 346 -43.24 -23.74 -15.15
N THR A 347 -42.12 -24.03 -14.47
CA THR A 347 -41.83 -25.34 -13.85
C THR A 347 -40.63 -25.23 -12.88
N GLN A 348 -40.78 -25.72 -11.65
CA GLN A 348 -39.65 -26.08 -10.75
C GLN A 348 -39.28 -27.55 -10.95
N PRO A 349 -38.10 -27.98 -10.45
CA PRO A 349 -38.15 -29.09 -9.51
C PRO A 349 -37.47 -28.78 -8.18
N LEU A 350 -37.80 -29.66 -7.23
CA LEU A 350 -37.92 -29.50 -5.79
C LEU A 350 -36.83 -30.30 -5.05
N LEU A 351 -36.71 -30.01 -3.74
CA LEU A 351 -36.02 -30.73 -2.64
C LEU A 351 -34.61 -30.18 -2.31
N LYS A 352 -34.28 -29.85 -1.06
CA LYS A 352 -34.80 -30.32 0.24
C LYS A 352 -34.57 -29.24 1.31
N LYS A 353 -35.59 -28.94 2.12
CA LYS A 353 -35.57 -28.01 3.25
C LYS A 353 -35.18 -28.79 4.49
N GLU A 354 -34.00 -28.54 5.05
CA GLU A 354 -33.65 -28.98 6.40
C GLU A 354 -33.83 -27.86 7.44
N SER A 355 -34.14 -28.32 8.63
CA SER A 355 -34.68 -27.62 9.80
C SER A 355 -33.72 -26.59 10.40
N LYS A 356 -34.23 -25.37 10.65
CA LYS A 356 -33.55 -24.34 11.45
C LYS A 356 -33.53 -24.73 12.93
N GLY A 357 -32.35 -25.00 13.47
CA GLY A 357 -32.07 -24.92 14.91
C GLY A 357 -31.78 -23.47 15.34
N PRO A 358 -31.86 -23.14 16.65
CA PRO A 358 -31.75 -21.77 17.13
C PRO A 358 -30.32 -21.23 16.96
N ILE A 359 -30.22 -20.04 16.39
CA ILE A 359 -28.98 -19.28 16.23
C ILE A 359 -28.65 -18.67 17.60
N VAL A 360 -27.58 -19.16 18.24
CA VAL A 360 -26.96 -18.48 19.37
C VAL A 360 -26.06 -17.37 18.81
N PRO A 361 -26.21 -16.10 19.20
CA PRO A 361 -25.32 -15.05 18.76
C PRO A 361 -23.91 -15.27 19.36
N LEU A 362 -22.89 -15.29 18.50
CA LEU A 362 -21.49 -15.41 18.90
C LEU A 362 -21.10 -14.18 19.73
N ASN A 363 -20.82 -14.39 21.01
CA ASN A 363 -20.47 -13.33 21.95
C ASN A 363 -19.02 -12.88 21.70
N VAL A 364 -18.83 -11.60 21.36
CA VAL A 364 -17.54 -11.02 20.93
C VAL A 364 -16.56 -10.85 22.10
N ALA A 365 -17.02 -11.00 23.35
CA ALA A 365 -16.22 -10.83 24.56
C ALA A 365 -15.20 -11.97 24.80
N ASP A 366 -15.47 -13.20 24.38
CA ASP A 366 -14.60 -14.36 24.70
C ASP A 366 -13.28 -14.37 23.90
N TYR A 367 -13.19 -13.59 22.82
CA TYR A 367 -11.94 -13.46 22.06
C TYR A 367 -11.00 -12.40 22.64
N GLU A 368 -11.51 -11.41 23.38
CA GLU A 368 -10.69 -10.38 24.02
C GLU A 368 -9.93 -10.97 25.22
N GLU A 369 -10.55 -11.84 26.01
CA GLU A 369 -9.93 -12.43 27.20
C GLU A 369 -8.81 -13.45 26.86
N LYS A 370 -8.86 -14.07 25.67
CA LYS A 370 -7.87 -15.07 25.25
C LYS A 370 -6.61 -14.48 24.60
N MET A 371 -6.69 -13.23 24.12
CA MET A 371 -5.54 -12.49 23.57
C MET A 371 -4.73 -11.76 24.65
N GLU A 372 -5.27 -11.55 25.86
CA GLU A 372 -4.53 -10.94 26.98
C GLU A 372 -3.65 -11.94 27.76
N ARG A 373 -3.73 -13.25 27.46
CA ARG A 373 -2.93 -14.31 28.12
C ARG A 373 -1.81 -14.92 27.26
N LEU A 374 -1.43 -14.28 26.16
CA LEU A 374 -0.25 -14.61 25.34
C LEU A 374 0.56 -13.33 25.11
#